data_AF-A0A3D5G4U3-F1
#
_entry.id   AF-A0A3D5G4U3-F1
#
_cell.length_a   1.000
_cell.length_b   1.000
_cell.length_c   1.000
_cell.angle_alpha   90.00
_cell.angle_beta   90.00
_cell.angle_gamma   90.00
#
_symmetry.space_group_name_H-M   'P 1'
#
loop_
_entity.id
_entity.type
_entity.pdbx_description
1 polymer ?
#
loop_
_entity_poly.entity_id
_entity_poly.type
_entity_poly.pdbx_seq_one_letter_code
_entity_poly.pdbx_strand_id
1 'polypeptide(L)'
;MVKSVPYHPFLIEQLKDPVYAAGYLTLFLNEQEEGDLDIGIFPSALKDVFEALGEPNMSADEAKLHLEKLDGLLSQSGIATIYALANWLKVLGLKLSVAVAEDEGEEESSVSAVELVEVAKV
;
A
#
# COMPACT_ATOMS: atom_id res chain seq x y z
N MET A 1 0.02 29.85 15.36
CA MET A 1 0.13 29.04 14.13
C MET A 1 0.41 27.62 14.54
N VAL A 2 -0.44 26.67 14.15
CA VAL A 2 -0.17 25.24 14.36
C VAL A 2 0.94 24.86 13.39
N LYS A 3 2.06 24.30 13.88
CA LYS A 3 3.14 23.82 13.01
C LYS A 3 2.66 22.57 12.28
N SER A 4 2.87 22.52 10.97
CA SER A 4 2.69 21.29 10.20
C SER A 4 3.73 20.26 10.63
N VAL A 5 3.33 18.99 10.60
CA VAL A 5 4.26 17.87 10.79
C VAL A 5 4.97 17.61 9.46
N PRO A 6 6.29 17.35 9.45
CA PRO A 6 6.97 16.91 8.23
C PRO A 6 6.31 15.64 7.66
N TYR A 7 6.12 15.60 6.35
CA TYR A 7 5.35 14.53 5.69
C TYR A 7 5.97 13.15 5.84
N HIS A 8 7.27 12.98 5.52
CA HIS A 8 7.92 11.67 5.53
C HIS A 8 7.86 10.96 6.89
N PRO A 9 8.27 11.59 8.02
CA PRO A 9 8.14 10.96 9.33
C PRO A 9 6.70 10.62 9.72
N PHE A 10 5.74 11.44 9.31
CA PHE A 10 4.32 11.13 9.52
C PHE A 10 3.89 9.90 8.72
N LEU A 11 4.28 9.82 7.45
CA LEU A 11 3.98 8.70 6.56
C LEU A 11 4.57 7.38 7.10
N ILE A 12 5.86 7.36 7.44
CA ILE A 12 6.53 6.18 7.99
C ILE A 12 5.84 5.68 9.27
N GLU A 13 5.34 6.59 10.11
CA GLU A 13 4.59 6.20 11.31
C GLU A 13 3.27 5.50 10.97
N GLN A 14 2.54 5.97 9.95
CA GLN A 14 1.31 5.30 9.49
C GLN A 14 1.61 3.94 8.83
N LEU A 15 2.68 3.85 8.05
CA LEU A 15 3.08 2.64 7.33
C LEU A 15 3.55 1.50 8.24
N LYS A 16 3.74 1.75 9.55
CA LYS A 16 3.97 0.68 10.54
C LYS A 16 2.77 -0.24 10.72
N ASP A 17 1.56 0.22 10.40
CA ASP A 17 0.39 -0.65 10.30
C ASP A 17 0.43 -1.40 8.95
N PRO A 18 0.58 -2.75 8.96
CA PRO A 18 0.63 -3.52 7.72
C PRO A 18 -0.64 -3.39 6.86
N VAL A 19 -1.81 -3.12 7.47
CA VAL A 19 -3.05 -2.90 6.72
C VAL A 19 -3.00 -1.59 5.95
N TYR A 20 -2.53 -0.53 6.60
CA TYR A 20 -2.33 0.77 5.97
C TYR A 20 -1.26 0.69 4.87
N ALA A 21 -0.14 0.01 5.12
CA ALA A 21 0.92 -0.20 4.12
C ALA A 21 0.43 -0.98 2.89
N ALA A 22 -0.41 -1.99 3.08
CA ALA A 22 -1.04 -2.72 1.98
C ALA A 22 -1.92 -1.78 1.14
N GLY A 23 -2.79 -1.00 1.80
CA GLY A 23 -3.65 -0.01 1.12
C GLY A 23 -2.84 1.04 0.35
N TYR A 24 -1.76 1.55 0.95
CA TYR A 24 -0.84 2.49 0.32
C TYR A 24 -0.24 1.93 -0.98
N LEU A 25 0.28 0.70 -0.96
CA LEU A 25 0.81 0.07 -2.18
C LEU A 25 -0.28 -0.27 -3.21
N THR A 26 -1.48 -0.65 -2.76
CA THR A 26 -2.63 -0.91 -3.63
C THR A 26 -3.04 0.35 -4.41
N LEU A 27 -3.00 1.52 -3.77
CA LEU A 27 -3.26 2.80 -4.43
C LEU A 27 -2.36 2.98 -5.66
N PHE A 28 -1.05 2.80 -5.49
CA PHE A 28 -0.10 2.90 -6.60
C PHE A 28 -0.20 1.77 -7.62
N LEU A 29 -0.85 0.66 -7.33
CA LEU A 29 -1.05 -0.41 -8.31
C LEU A 29 -2.30 -0.19 -9.16
N ASN A 30 -3.33 0.41 -8.57
CA ASN A 30 -4.65 0.57 -9.19
C ASN A 30 -4.86 1.93 -9.86
N GLU A 31 -4.34 3.01 -9.28
CA GLU A 31 -4.56 4.39 -9.74
C GLU A 31 -3.46 4.89 -10.71
N GLN A 32 -2.86 4.00 -11.48
CA GLN A 32 -1.77 4.38 -12.38
C GLN A 32 -2.30 4.97 -13.68
N GLU A 33 -1.95 6.21 -13.98
CA GLU A 33 -2.04 6.74 -15.34
C GLU A 33 -0.91 6.15 -16.21
N GLU A 34 -1.12 6.02 -17.53
CA GLU A 34 -0.06 5.64 -18.48
C GLU A 34 1.12 6.63 -18.36
N GLY A 35 2.18 6.22 -17.65
CA GLY A 35 3.39 7.01 -17.44
C GLY A 35 3.90 7.02 -16.00
N ASP A 36 3.07 6.74 -14.99
CA ASP A 36 3.47 6.85 -13.57
C ASP A 36 4.47 5.76 -13.12
N LEU A 37 4.43 4.59 -13.76
CA LEU A 37 5.43 3.54 -13.58
C LEU A 37 6.83 4.00 -14.00
N ASP A 38 6.93 4.81 -15.05
CA ASP A 38 8.20 5.29 -15.60
C ASP A 38 8.82 6.42 -14.75
N ILE A 39 8.02 7.10 -13.91
CA ILE A 39 8.46 8.23 -13.09
C ILE A 39 9.11 7.77 -11.76
N GLY A 40 9.07 6.47 -11.44
CA GLY A 40 9.70 5.94 -10.23
C GLY A 40 8.91 6.18 -8.94
N ILE A 41 7.62 6.48 -9.07
CA ILE A 41 6.71 6.70 -7.94
C ILE A 41 6.50 5.38 -7.16
N PHE A 42 6.15 4.30 -7.85
CA PHE A 42 5.94 2.99 -7.21
C PHE A 42 7.22 2.43 -6.55
N PRO A 43 8.42 2.50 -7.17
CA PRO A 43 9.68 2.23 -6.49
C PRO A 43 9.89 3.01 -5.19
N SER A 44 9.49 4.27 -5.14
CA SER A 44 9.61 5.10 -3.94
C SER A 44 8.65 4.62 -2.85
N ALA A 45 7.40 4.33 -3.21
CA ALA A 45 6.43 3.77 -2.28
C ALA A 45 6.89 2.42 -1.67
N LEU A 46 7.51 1.55 -2.46
CA LEU A 46 8.09 0.29 -1.96
C LEU A 46 9.22 0.54 -0.94
N LYS A 47 10.03 1.57 -1.15
CA LYS A 47 11.09 1.98 -0.21
C LYS A 47 10.51 2.53 1.09
N ASP A 48 9.46 3.36 1.02
CA ASP A 48 8.78 3.87 2.22
C ASP A 48 8.20 2.74 3.08
N VAL A 49 7.55 1.76 2.45
CA VAL A 49 7.02 0.57 3.15
C VAL A 49 8.15 -0.27 3.74
N PHE A 50 9.28 -0.38 3.04
CA PHE A 50 10.43 -1.09 3.54
C PHE A 50 11.07 -0.40 4.76
N GLU A 51 11.17 0.93 4.75
CA GLU A 51 11.64 1.73 5.89
C GLU A 51 10.73 1.51 7.12
N ALA A 52 9.41 1.44 6.91
CA ALA A 52 8.45 1.29 8.00
C ALA A 52 8.34 -0.14 8.56
N LEU A 53 8.30 -1.16 7.69
CA LEU A 53 8.02 -2.56 8.07
C LEU A 53 9.26 -3.46 8.04
N GLY A 54 10.26 -3.14 7.23
CA GLY A 54 11.46 -3.95 7.02
C GLY A 54 12.57 -3.61 8.02
N GLU A 55 13.09 -2.38 7.93
CA GLU A 55 14.26 -1.94 8.71
C GLU A 55 14.13 -2.17 10.23
N PRO A 56 12.97 -1.92 10.88
CA PRO A 56 12.85 -2.14 12.32
C PRO A 56 12.89 -3.62 12.72
N ASN A 57 12.65 -4.53 11.78
CA ASN A 57 12.48 -5.96 12.00
C ASN A 57 13.66 -6.81 11.49
N MET A 58 14.72 -6.16 10.99
CA MET A 58 15.88 -6.83 10.37
C MET A 58 17.20 -6.24 10.87
N SER A 59 18.28 -7.02 10.76
CA SER A 59 19.63 -6.46 10.89
C SER A 59 19.96 -5.55 9.70
N ALA A 60 20.95 -4.66 9.86
CA ALA A 60 21.38 -3.76 8.78
C ALA A 60 21.84 -4.52 7.52
N ASP A 61 22.51 -5.67 7.69
CA ASP A 61 22.97 -6.51 6.57
C ASP A 61 21.79 -7.18 5.84
N GLU A 62 20.81 -7.68 6.58
CA GLU A 62 19.58 -8.22 6.00
C GLU A 62 18.77 -7.14 5.28
N ALA A 63 18.68 -5.95 5.88
CA ALA A 63 17.94 -4.85 5.30
C ALA A 63 18.58 -4.40 3.98
N LYS A 64 19.91 -4.29 3.94
CA LYS A 64 20.67 -4.00 2.72
C LYS A 64 20.44 -5.06 1.64
N LEU A 65 20.51 -6.34 1.99
CA LEU A 65 20.25 -7.43 1.05
C LEU A 65 18.81 -7.38 0.49
N HIS A 66 17.85 -6.95 1.31
CA HIS A 66 16.45 -6.77 0.90
C HIS A 66 16.27 -5.60 -0.07
N LEU A 67 16.99 -4.50 0.11
CA LEU A 67 17.00 -3.38 -0.83
C LEU A 67 17.69 -3.75 -2.16
N GLU A 68 18.80 -4.49 -2.11
CA GLU A 68 19.47 -4.99 -3.32
C GLU A 68 18.55 -5.92 -4.14
N LYS A 69 17.76 -6.77 -3.46
CA LYS A 69 16.74 -7.60 -4.11
C LYS A 69 15.61 -6.77 -4.72
N LEU A 70 15.19 -5.69 -4.07
CA LEU A 70 14.20 -4.76 -4.59
C LEU A 70 14.69 -4.08 -5.87
N ASP A 71 15.92 -3.55 -5.87
CA ASP A 71 16.51 -2.93 -7.07
C ASP A 71 16.64 -3.94 -8.23
N GLY A 72 17.02 -5.19 -7.92
CA GLY A 72 17.08 -6.26 -8.90
C GLY A 72 15.71 -6.61 -9.50
N LEU A 73 14.67 -6.62 -8.67
CA LEU A 73 13.27 -6.83 -9.10
C LEU A 73 12.80 -5.71 -10.03
N LEU A 74 13.05 -4.45 -9.66
CA LEU A 74 12.64 -3.28 -10.44
C LEU A 74 13.34 -3.20 -11.81
N SER A 75 14.46 -3.89 -11.97
CA SER A 75 15.21 -3.99 -13.23
C SER A 75 14.73 -5.12 -14.15
N GLN A 76 13.85 -6.01 -13.66
CA GLN A 76 13.34 -7.18 -14.41
C GLN A 76 12.00 -6.88 -15.07
N SER A 77 11.70 -7.58 -16.17
CA SER A 77 10.41 -7.47 -16.87
C SER A 77 9.67 -8.81 -16.97
N GLY A 78 8.34 -8.72 -17.10
CA GLY A 78 7.46 -9.87 -17.32
C GLY A 78 7.09 -10.64 -16.04
N ILE A 79 6.71 -11.91 -16.20
CA ILE A 79 6.09 -12.71 -15.14
C ILE A 79 7.02 -13.00 -13.95
N ALA A 80 8.34 -13.05 -14.19
CA ALA A 80 9.33 -13.27 -13.13
C ALA A 80 9.31 -12.15 -12.08
N THR A 81 9.07 -10.92 -12.51
CA THR A 81 8.97 -9.73 -11.64
C THR A 81 7.80 -9.86 -10.65
N ILE A 82 6.67 -10.42 -11.09
CA ILE A 82 5.49 -10.62 -10.21
C ILE A 82 5.81 -11.60 -9.08
N TYR A 83 6.46 -12.72 -9.40
CA TYR A 83 6.85 -13.70 -8.37
C TYR A 83 7.92 -13.15 -7.42
N ALA A 84 8.89 -12.40 -7.96
CA ALA A 84 9.90 -11.72 -7.15
C ALA A 84 9.25 -10.73 -6.18
N LEU A 85 8.27 -9.94 -6.65
CA LEU A 85 7.53 -8.98 -5.82
C LEU A 85 6.70 -9.67 -4.74
N ALA A 86 5.98 -10.74 -5.09
CA ALA A 86 5.23 -11.52 -4.12
C ALA A 86 6.13 -12.07 -3.01
N ASN A 87 7.32 -12.58 -3.36
CA ASN A 87 8.28 -13.10 -2.39
C ASN A 87 8.90 -12.00 -1.53
N TRP A 88 9.19 -10.84 -2.12
CA TRP A 88 9.75 -9.71 -1.39
C TRP A 88 8.76 -9.16 -0.36
N LEU A 89 7.50 -8.95 -0.77
CA LEU A 89 6.42 -8.49 0.11
C LEU A 89 6.15 -9.44 1.27
N LYS A 90 6.26 -10.76 1.05
CA LYS A 90 6.03 -11.78 2.07
C LYS A 90 6.93 -11.61 3.29
N VAL A 91 8.16 -11.13 3.09
CA VAL A 91 9.11 -10.92 4.20
C VAL A 91 8.71 -9.71 5.05
N LEU A 92 7.98 -8.75 4.47
CA LEU A 92 7.40 -7.61 5.18
C LEU A 92 6.03 -7.91 5.82
N GLY A 93 5.57 -9.16 5.74
CA GLY A 93 4.23 -9.55 6.22
C GLY A 93 3.09 -9.21 5.25
N LEU A 94 3.41 -8.79 4.02
CA LEU A 94 2.45 -8.42 2.98
C LEU A 94 2.32 -9.53 1.92
N LYS A 95 1.28 -9.49 1.09
CA LYS A 95 1.11 -10.43 -0.03
C LYS A 95 0.40 -9.76 -1.21
N LEU A 96 0.69 -10.24 -2.42
CA LEU A 96 -0.17 -9.97 -3.58
C LEU A 96 -1.42 -10.86 -3.51
N SER A 97 -2.55 -10.32 -3.95
CA SER A 97 -3.83 -11.01 -3.98
C SER A 97 -4.60 -10.63 -5.23
N VAL A 98 -5.47 -11.54 -5.68
CA VAL A 98 -6.42 -11.29 -6.76
C VAL A 98 -7.76 -10.95 -6.13
N ALA A 99 -8.32 -9.80 -6.50
CA ALA A 99 -9.66 -9.36 -6.11
C ALA A 99 -10.56 -9.30 -7.35
N VAL A 100 -11.88 -9.26 -7.13
CA VAL A 100 -12.81 -8.91 -8.21
C VAL A 100 -12.51 -7.47 -8.62
N ALA A 101 -12.43 -7.20 -9.93
CA ALA A 101 -12.32 -5.84 -10.41
C ALA A 101 -13.61 -5.10 -10.04
N GLU A 102 -13.50 -4.10 -9.18
CA GLU A 102 -14.60 -3.17 -8.92
C GLU A 102 -14.70 -2.29 -10.18
N ASP A 103 -15.82 -2.41 -10.90
CA ASP A 103 -16.18 -1.38 -11.88
C ASP A 103 -16.33 -0.08 -11.09
N GLU A 104 -15.78 1.03 -11.57
CA GLU A 104 -16.02 2.38 -11.01
C GLU A 104 -17.47 2.82 -11.26
N GLY A 105 -18.42 1.99 -10.87
CA GLY A 105 -19.85 2.11 -11.06
C GLY A 105 -20.53 2.20 -9.70
N GLU A 106 -20.80 3.46 -9.33
CA GLU A 106 -21.77 3.90 -8.34
C GLU A 106 -21.38 3.67 -6.86
N GLU A 107 -21.12 4.79 -6.18
CA GLU A 107 -21.26 4.88 -4.73
C GLU A 107 -22.65 4.38 -4.33
N GLU A 108 -22.79 3.08 -4.04
CA GLU A 108 -23.88 2.57 -3.24
C GLU A 108 -23.65 3.05 -1.81
N SER A 109 -24.01 4.32 -1.61
CA SER A 109 -24.24 4.95 -0.32
C SER A 109 -25.16 4.04 0.47
N SER A 110 -24.55 3.15 1.24
CA SER A 110 -25.22 2.24 2.14
C SER A 110 -25.65 3.04 3.37
N VAL A 111 -26.55 4.01 3.18
CA VAL A 111 -27.36 4.51 4.29
C VAL A 111 -28.27 3.36 4.66
N SER A 112 -27.86 2.58 5.65
CA SER A 112 -28.72 1.59 6.28
C SER A 112 -30.00 2.32 6.71
N ALA A 113 -31.12 1.93 6.12
CA ALA A 113 -32.44 2.36 6.57
C ALA A 113 -32.64 1.86 8.00
N VAL A 114 -32.24 2.69 8.97
CA VAL A 114 -32.62 2.52 10.37
C VAL A 114 -34.13 2.75 10.43
N GLU A 115 -34.84 1.69 10.79
CA GLU A 115 -36.28 1.68 11.00
C GLU A 115 -36.73 2.91 11.79
N LEU A 116 -37.61 3.72 11.18
CA LEU A 116 -38.29 4.81 11.87
C LEU A 116 -39.23 4.20 12.91
N VAL A 117 -38.76 4.23 14.16
CA VAL A 117 -39.50 3.93 15.37
C VAL A 117 -40.85 4.66 15.39
N GLU A 118 -41.91 3.88 15.64
CA GLU A 118 -43.25 4.33 16.01
C GLU A 118 -43.20 5.43 17.07
N VAL A 119 -43.52 6.69 16.74
CA VAL A 119 -44.17 7.61 17.67
C VAL A 119 -45.01 8.63 16.91
N ALA A 120 -46.31 8.36 16.73
CA ALA A 120 -47.33 9.41 16.65
C ALA A 120 -48.69 8.86 17.08
N LYS A 121 -48.88 8.91 18.40
CA LYS A 121 -50.16 8.83 19.09
C LYS A 121 -51.00 10.07 18.72
N VAL A 122 -52.11 9.90 17.98
CA VAL A 122 -53.39 10.64 18.12
C VAL A 122 -54.53 9.73 17.69
#